data_AF-F6HI18-F1
#
_entry.id   AF-F6HI18-F1
#
_cell.length_a   1.000
_cell.length_b   1.000
_cell.length_c   1.000
_cell.angle_alpha   90.00
_cell.angle_beta   90.00
_cell.angle_gamma   90.00
#
_symmetry.space_group_name_H-M   'P 1'
#
loop_
_entity.id
_entity.type
_entity.pdbx_description
1 polymer ?
#
loop_
_entity_poly.entity_id
_entity_poly.type
_entity_poly.pdbx_seq_one_letter_code
_entity_poly.pdbx_strand_id
1 'polypeptide(L)'
;MDETLVSDYAQHNDAILLVIVPAAQAPKMASSRALKIAKEYDGDGTRKIGVISKIDQATSDQKNLVDVQALLLNQGPRSTSEMPWVALIRQSVSIASAQSGSIGSA
;
A
#
# COMPACT_ATOMS: atom_id res chain seq x y z
N MET A 1 -7.02 2.26 12.32
CA MET A 1 -7.17 3.60 11.71
C MET A 1 -8.60 4.01 11.93
N ASP A 2 -8.80 5.25 12.35
CA ASP A 2 -10.13 5.83 12.44
C ASP A 2 -10.62 6.14 11.02
N GLU A 3 -11.68 5.46 10.58
CA GLU A 3 -12.24 5.65 9.24
C GLU A 3 -12.85 7.05 9.08
N THR A 4 -13.28 7.67 10.18
CA THR A 4 -13.84 9.02 10.17
C THR A 4 -12.77 10.04 9.76
N LEU A 5 -11.58 9.97 10.35
CA LEU A 5 -10.45 10.81 9.98
C LEU A 5 -10.03 10.63 8.53
N VAL A 6 -10.05 9.39 7.99
CA VAL A 6 -9.70 9.16 6.58
C VAL A 6 -10.75 9.76 5.66
N SER A 7 -12.04 9.58 5.98
CA SER A 7 -13.16 10.14 5.20
C SER A 7 -13.10 11.67 5.15
N ASP A 8 -12.76 12.31 6.27
CA ASP A 8 -12.68 13.76 6.38
C ASP A 8 -11.75 14.37 5.33
N TYR A 9 -10.62 13.72 5.03
CA TYR A 9 -9.70 14.18 3.99
C TYR A 9 -10.03 13.61 2.60
N ALA A 10 -10.36 12.31 2.51
CA ALA A 10 -10.49 11.62 1.23
C ALA A 10 -11.68 12.11 0.40
N GLN A 11 -12.74 12.63 1.02
CA GLN A 11 -13.93 13.15 0.33
C GLN A 11 -13.66 14.44 -0.47
N HIS A 12 -12.62 15.20 -0.15
CA HIS A 12 -12.35 16.48 -0.80
C HIS A 12 -11.73 16.28 -2.17
N ASN A 13 -12.30 16.89 -3.22
CA ASN A 13 -11.85 16.69 -4.61
C ASN A 13 -10.42 17.17 -4.90
N ASP A 14 -9.86 18.06 -4.09
CA ASP A 14 -8.48 18.55 -4.17
C ASP A 14 -7.48 17.65 -3.41
N ALA A 15 -7.96 16.63 -2.69
CA ALA A 15 -7.10 15.63 -2.07
C ALA A 15 -6.59 14.60 -3.10
N ILE A 16 -5.28 14.37 -3.10
CA ILE A 16 -4.63 13.25 -3.80
C ILE A 16 -4.56 12.06 -2.86
N LEU A 17 -5.13 10.92 -3.26
CA LEU A 17 -5.21 9.72 -2.45
C LEU A 17 -3.95 8.86 -2.67
N LEU A 18 -3.08 8.79 -1.66
CA LEU A 18 -1.87 7.97 -1.71
C LEU A 18 -2.11 6.60 -1.04
N VAL A 19 -2.18 5.54 -1.84
CA VAL A 19 -2.40 4.17 -1.34
C VAL A 19 -1.05 3.49 -1.16
N ILE A 20 -0.55 3.50 0.08
CA ILE A 20 0.74 2.89 0.42
C ILE A 20 0.56 1.44 0.84
N VAL A 21 1.26 0.54 0.15
CA VAL A 21 1.22 -0.91 0.39
C VAL A 21 2.63 -1.48 0.40
N PRO A 22 2.98 -2.36 1.37
CA PRO A 22 4.26 -3.07 1.36
C PRO A 22 4.37 -4.04 0.17
N ALA A 23 5.57 -4.19 -0.38
CA ALA A 23 5.86 -5.12 -1.47
C ALA A 23 5.45 -6.58 -1.15
N ALA A 24 5.59 -7.01 0.11
CA ALA A 24 5.13 -8.33 0.57
C ALA A 24 3.61 -8.55 0.45
N GLN A 25 2.82 -7.48 0.27
CA GLN A 25 1.38 -7.57 0.06
C GLN A 25 0.99 -7.57 -1.43
N ALA A 26 1.93 -7.35 -2.36
CA ALA A 26 1.66 -7.32 -3.80
C ALA A 26 0.80 -8.51 -4.30
N PRO A 27 1.04 -9.76 -3.87
CA PRO A 27 0.21 -10.91 -4.26
C PRO A 27 -1.27 -10.82 -3.87
N LYS A 28 -1.60 -10.00 -2.87
CA LYS A 28 -2.94 -9.86 -2.28
C LYS A 28 -3.54 -8.49 -2.53
N MET A 29 -3.05 -7.75 -3.52
CA MET A 29 -3.53 -6.38 -3.81
C MET A 29 -5.03 -6.30 -4.08
N ALA A 30 -5.61 -7.30 -4.74
CA ALA A 30 -7.04 -7.33 -5.02
C ALA A 30 -7.92 -7.28 -3.76
N SER A 31 -7.42 -7.76 -2.62
CA SER A 31 -8.14 -7.74 -1.34
C SER A 31 -7.71 -6.62 -0.39
N SER A 32 -6.80 -5.74 -0.83
CA SER A 32 -6.31 -4.61 -0.01
C SER A 32 -7.44 -3.71 0.45
N ARG A 33 -7.54 -3.51 1.77
CA ARG A 33 -8.52 -2.58 2.37
C ARG A 33 -8.27 -1.14 1.93
N ALA A 34 -7.00 -0.72 1.88
CA ALA A 34 -6.62 0.63 1.46
C ALA A 34 -7.06 0.91 0.01
N LEU A 35 -6.95 -0.10 -0.87
CA LEU A 35 -7.42 0.01 -2.25
C LEU A 35 -8.95 0.13 -2.33
N LYS A 36 -9.69 -0.61 -1.49
CA LYS A 36 -11.15 -0.52 -1.45
C LYS A 36 -11.63 0.86 -1.00
N ILE A 37 -11.02 1.39 0.06
CA ILE A 37 -11.32 2.74 0.56
C ILE A 37 -11.00 3.78 -0.51
N ALA A 38 -9.84 3.71 -1.15
CA ALA A 38 -9.48 4.67 -2.20
C ALA A 38 -10.45 4.63 -3.40
N LYS A 39 -11.01 3.47 -3.74
CA LYS A 39 -12.03 3.35 -4.80
C LYS A 39 -13.37 3.95 -4.42
N GLU A 40 -13.72 3.98 -3.14
CA GLU A 40 -14.94 4.62 -2.66
C GLU A 40 -14.93 6.13 -2.91
N TYR A 41 -13.76 6.76 -2.76
CA TYR A 41 -13.57 8.21 -2.94
C TYR A 41 -13.04 8.62 -4.31
N ASP A 42 -12.45 7.70 -5.08
CA ASP A 42 -11.93 7.93 -6.43
C ASP A 42 -12.05 6.66 -7.30
N GLY A 43 -13.28 6.35 -7.72
CA GLY A 43 -13.58 5.21 -8.58
C GLY A 43 -12.83 5.27 -9.91
N ASP A 44 -12.87 6.44 -10.55
CA ASP A 44 -12.30 6.70 -11.88
C ASP A 44 -10.77 6.79 -11.88
N GLY A 45 -10.15 6.95 -10.71
CA GLY A 45 -8.70 6.93 -10.58
C GLY A 45 -8.00 8.21 -11.02
N THR A 46 -8.72 9.32 -11.03
CA THR A 46 -8.21 10.62 -11.51
C THR A 46 -7.29 11.31 -10.49
N ARG A 47 -7.34 10.89 -9.23
CA ARG A 47 -6.67 11.54 -8.09
C ARG A 47 -6.09 10.55 -7.09
N LYS A 48 -5.85 9.29 -7.48
CA LYS A 48 -5.22 8.25 -6.64
C LYS A 48 -3.91 7.77 -7.24
N ILE A 49 -2.96 7.46 -6.37
CA ILE A 49 -1.65 6.90 -6.74
C ILE A 49 -1.32 5.76 -5.79
N GLY A 50 -0.89 4.63 -6.35
CA GLY A 50 -0.42 3.48 -5.60
C GLY A 50 1.07 3.58 -5.31
N VAL A 51 1.47 3.35 -4.07
CA VAL A 51 2.89 3.34 -3.65
C VAL A 51 3.25 1.98 -3.10
N ILE A 52 4.19 1.31 -3.76
CA ILE A 52 4.76 0.04 -3.31
C ILE A 52 6.00 0.35 -2.47
N SER A 53 5.91 0.10 -1.17
CA SER A 53 6.98 0.35 -0.20
C SER A 53 7.75 -0.92 0.15
N LYS A 54 8.90 -0.79 0.82
CA LYS A 54 9.70 -1.91 1.35
C LYS A 54 10.12 -2.94 0.29
N ILE A 55 10.44 -2.47 -0.92
CA ILE A 55 10.87 -3.36 -2.01
C ILE A 55 12.17 -4.07 -1.66
N ASP A 56 13.05 -3.42 -0.91
CA ASP A 56 14.28 -4.00 -0.36
C ASP A 56 14.00 -5.29 0.44
N GLN A 57 12.89 -5.36 1.18
CA GLN A 57 12.50 -6.56 1.94
C GLN A 57 11.85 -7.65 1.08
N ALA A 58 11.33 -7.33 -0.10
CA ALA A 58 10.76 -8.32 -1.02
C ALA A 58 11.83 -9.01 -1.88
N THR A 59 13.08 -8.54 -1.85
CA THR A 59 14.20 -9.10 -2.65
C THR A 59 14.45 -10.59 -2.39
N SER A 60 14.10 -11.08 -1.20
CA SER A 60 14.24 -12.50 -0.83
C SER A 60 13.09 -13.38 -1.32
N ASP A 61 11.99 -12.80 -1.82
CA ASP A 61 10.81 -13.51 -2.30
C ASP A 61 10.52 -13.17 -3.76
N GLN A 62 10.95 -14.08 -4.64
CA GLN A 62 10.79 -13.94 -6.10
C GLN A 62 9.32 -13.76 -6.51
N LYS A 63 8.37 -14.36 -5.79
CA LYS A 63 6.96 -14.25 -6.12
C LYS A 63 6.45 -12.83 -5.87
N ASN A 64 6.85 -12.23 -4.74
CA ASN A 64 6.50 -10.83 -4.45
C ASN A 64 7.10 -9.88 -5.49
N LEU A 65 8.34 -10.11 -5.94
CA LEU A 65 8.97 -9.26 -6.97
C LEU A 65 8.24 -9.32 -8.32
N VAL A 66 7.81 -10.51 -8.75
CA VAL A 66 7.02 -10.66 -9.99
C VAL A 66 5.69 -9.92 -9.88
N ASP A 67 4.99 -10.08 -8.75
CA ASP A 67 3.71 -9.40 -8.51
C ASP A 67 3.90 -7.86 -8.43
N VAL A 68 4.99 -7.37 -7.83
CA VAL A 68 5.37 -5.94 -7.83
C VAL A 68 5.65 -5.44 -9.25
N GLN A 69 6.43 -6.18 -10.04
CA GLN A 69 6.74 -5.80 -11.41
C GLN A 69 5.48 -5.76 -12.28
N ALA A 70 4.57 -6.73 -12.10
CA ALA A 70 3.28 -6.73 -12.79
C ALA A 70 2.47 -5.47 -12.47
N LEU A 71 2.40 -5.04 -11.20
CA LEU A 71 1.72 -3.78 -10.83
C LEU A 71 2.35 -2.56 -11.51
N LEU A 72 3.68 -2.45 -11.49
CA LEU A 72 4.40 -1.33 -12.11
C LEU A 72 4.26 -1.28 -13.64
N LEU A 73 4.12 -2.43 -14.29
CA LEU A 73 3.89 -2.55 -15.74
C LEU A 73 2.40 -2.47 -16.12
N ASN A 74 1.51 -2.18 -15.16
CA ASN A 74 0.06 -2.20 -15.35
C ASN A 74 -0.50 -3.55 -15.83
N GLN A 75 0.16 -4.64 -15.46
CA GLN A 75 -0.21 -6.05 -15.72
C GLN A 75 -0.76 -6.74 -14.46
N GLY A 76 -0.97 -5.98 -13.38
CA GLY A 76 -1.58 -6.47 -12.14
C GLY A 76 -3.06 -6.82 -12.30
N PRO A 77 -3.75 -7.18 -11.20
CA PRO A 77 -5.18 -7.45 -11.22
C PRO A 77 -5.97 -6.29 -11.84
N ARG A 78 -7.06 -6.58 -12.56
CA ARG A 78 -7.95 -5.54 -13.14
C ARG A 78 -8.45 -4.52 -12.11
N SER A 79 -8.53 -4.91 -10.85
CA SER A 79 -8.89 -3.99 -9.76
C SER A 79 -7.87 -2.87 -9.53
N THR A 80 -6.69 -2.94 -10.15
CA THR A 80 -5.56 -2.00 -9.98
C THR A 80 -5.19 -1.26 -11.27
N SER A 81 -5.91 -1.47 -12.38
CA SER A 81 -5.58 -0.89 -13.70
C SER A 81 -5.68 0.63 -13.76
N GLU A 82 -6.65 1.19 -13.03
CA GLU A 82 -6.91 2.63 -12.97
C GLU A 82 -6.00 3.35 -11.97
N MET A 83 -4.99 2.67 -11.41
CA MET A 83 -4.08 3.23 -10.42
C MET A 83 -2.67 3.27 -11.00
N PRO A 84 -2.06 4.45 -11.19
CA PRO A 84 -0.64 4.53 -11.47
C PRO A 84 0.15 4.04 -10.24
N TRP A 85 1.16 3.20 -10.47
CA TRP A 85 1.99 2.62 -9.42
C TRP A 85 3.39 3.20 -9.41
N VAL A 86 3.86 3.58 -8.24
CA VAL A 86 5.25 3.99 -7.99
C VAL A 86 5.87 3.06 -6.97
N ALA A 87 7.12 2.69 -7.23
CA ALA A 87 7.94 1.88 -6.34
C ALA A 87 8.87 2.77 -5.52
N LEU A 88 8.91 2.57 -4.20
CA LEU A 88 9.83 3.24 -3.31
C LEU A 88 10.85 2.25 -2.74
N ILE A 89 12.13 2.53 -3.03
CA ILE A 89 13.27 1.87 -2.39
C ILE A 89 13.83 2.85 -1.36
N ARG A 90 13.64 2.53 -0.09
CA ARG A 90 14.30 3.18 1.04
C ARG A 90 14.93 2.06 1.86
N GLN A 91 16.03 2.32 2.57
CA GLN A 91 16.51 1.39 3.59
C GLN A 91 15.38 1.20 4.62
N SER A 92 14.69 0.07 4.53
CA SER A 92 13.64 -0.28 5.47
C SER A 92 14.36 -0.80 6.71
N VAL A 93 14.24 -0.09 7.83
CA VAL A 93 14.68 -0.67 9.10
C VAL A 93 13.83 -1.90 9.38
N SER A 94 14.48 -3.05 9.57
CA SER A 94 13.82 -4.22 10.14
C SER A 94 13.38 -3.85 11.54
N ILE A 95 12.10 -3.52 11.74
CA ILE A 95 11.54 -3.34 13.08
C ILE A 95 11.35 -4.74 13.67
N ALA A 96 12.47 -5.36 14.04
CA ALA A 96 12.52 -6.58 14.85
C ALA A 96 12.68 -6.26 16.36
N SER A 97 12.59 -4.98 16.77
CA SER A 97 12.89 -4.56 18.14
C SER A 97 11.74 -3.85 18.89
N ALA A 98 10.52 -3.77 18.36
CA ALA A 98 9.40 -3.12 19.09
C ALA A 98 8.62 -4.07 20.03
N GLN A 99 9.07 -5.31 20.22
CA GLN A 99 8.59 -6.18 21.30
C GLN A 99 9.78 -6.73 22.08
N SER A 100 10.45 -5.86 22.83
CA SER A 100 11.38 -6.25 23.87
C SER A 100 11.20 -5.32 25.08
N GLY A 101 10.43 -5.80 26.06
CA GLY A 101 10.55 -5.44 27.48
C GLY A 101 9.94 -4.12 27.96
N SER A 102 8.76 -4.18 28.57
CA SER A 102 8.70 -4.12 30.03
C SER A 102 7.43 -4.78 30.54
N ILE A 103 7.64 -5.93 31.19
CA ILE A 103 6.79 -6.45 32.25
C ILE A 103 6.69 -5.34 33.31
N GLY A 104 5.48 -5.07 33.79
CA GLY A 104 5.20 -4.16 34.89
C GLY A 104 4.00 -4.69 35.66
N SER A 105 4.23 -5.73 36.44
CA SER A 105 3.33 -6.18 37.50
C SER A 105 3.34 -5.16 38.64
N ALA A 106 2.18 -4.58 38.96
CA ALA A 106 1.69 -4.21 40.29
C ALA A 106 0.37 -3.43 40.13
#